data_AF-A0A0G1CZB5-F1
#
_entry.id   AF-A0A0G1CZB5-F1
#
_cell.length_a   1.000
_cell.length_b   1.000
_cell.length_c   1.000
_cell.angle_alpha   90.00
_cell.angle_beta   90.00
_cell.angle_gamma   90.00
#
_symmetry.space_group_name_H-M   'P 1'
#
loop_
_entity.id
_entity.type
_entity.pdbx_description
1 polymer ?
#
loop_
_entity_poly.entity_id
_entity_poly.type
_entity_poly.pdbx_seq_one_letter_code
_entity_poly.pdbx_strand_id
1 'polypeptide(L)'
;MSRRKTILATGEIYHVFNRSTHKIQIFKSDKDFQIFTEASLYYLQQFPKVKFSFYRRQKDKHVFQLDDKLVSMLNYCLMPNHYHFTLRQEAEDGIKNFIQRLCGSYAHYFNKKYDVNGALFSGNFKAVRISDERQLLHLSRYIHLNPVTDYIVNKPEDYKYSSYIQYLHKEKSNLIDPTLILDILGKQSYQKFVLDRVGYQRDLSRIKQLILD
;
A
#
# COMPACT_ATOMS: atom_id res chain seq x y z
N MET A 1 4.36 -22.05 -12.76
CA MET A 1 4.42 -20.78 -12.00
C MET A 1 5.31 -19.79 -12.74
N SER A 2 4.79 -18.62 -13.13
CA SER A 2 5.59 -17.58 -13.78
C SER A 2 6.61 -17.01 -12.78
N ARG A 3 7.91 -17.19 -13.05
CA ARG A 3 8.99 -16.55 -12.28
C ARG A 3 8.93 -15.03 -12.51
N ARG A 4 9.00 -14.24 -11.45
CA ARG A 4 9.12 -12.78 -11.56
C ARG A 4 10.44 -12.44 -12.27
N LYS A 5 10.39 -11.61 -13.31
CA LYS A 5 11.58 -11.12 -14.01
C LYS A 5 12.36 -10.08 -13.18
N THR A 6 11.65 -9.25 -12.41
CA THR A 6 12.25 -8.24 -11.53
C THR A 6 12.89 -8.87 -10.29
N ILE A 7 14.21 -8.74 -10.17
CA ILE A 7 14.94 -9.05 -8.94
C ILE A 7 14.69 -7.90 -7.95
N LEU A 8 14.25 -8.24 -6.74
CA LEU A 8 14.02 -7.27 -5.65
C LEU A 8 15.25 -7.24 -4.75
N ALA A 9 15.96 -6.12 -4.73
CA ALA A 9 17.19 -5.96 -3.97
C ALA A 9 16.95 -5.20 -2.66
N THR A 10 17.69 -5.56 -1.62
CA THR A 10 17.66 -4.88 -0.33
C THR A 10 18.21 -3.46 -0.45
N GLY A 11 17.60 -2.51 0.26
CA GLY A 11 17.89 -1.08 0.17
C GLY A 11 17.12 -0.34 -0.93
N GLU A 12 16.61 -1.05 -1.94
CA GLU A 12 15.91 -0.47 -3.08
C GLU A 12 14.43 -0.20 -2.80
N ILE A 13 13.87 0.79 -3.49
CA ILE A 13 12.48 1.24 -3.35
C ILE A 13 11.66 0.78 -4.55
N TYR A 14 10.44 0.32 -4.29
CA TYR A 14 9.53 -0.21 -5.30
C TYR A 14 8.11 0.32 -5.14
N HIS A 15 7.46 0.62 -6.26
CA HIS A 15 6.01 0.68 -6.35
C HIS A 15 5.47 -0.75 -6.39
N VAL A 16 4.74 -1.14 -5.34
CA VAL A 16 4.20 -2.50 -5.17
C VAL A 16 2.68 -2.43 -5.17
N PHE A 17 2.05 -3.18 -6.08
CA PHE A 17 0.60 -3.16 -6.23
C PHE A 17 0.05 -4.50 -6.72
N ASN A 18 -1.20 -4.76 -6.37
CA ASN A 18 -1.98 -5.86 -6.94
C ASN A 18 -3.46 -5.49 -6.94
N ARG A 19 -4.20 -6.14 -7.83
CA ARG A 19 -5.65 -5.98 -7.98
C ARG A 19 -6.37 -7.28 -7.71
N SER A 20 -7.67 -7.18 -7.47
CA SER A 20 -8.53 -8.34 -7.32
C SER A 20 -8.72 -9.10 -8.63
N THR A 21 -9.01 -10.39 -8.49
CA THR A 21 -9.45 -11.23 -9.62
C THR A 21 -10.81 -10.72 -10.09
N HIS A 22 -11.02 -10.55 -11.40
CA HIS A 22 -12.29 -10.07 -11.99
C HIS A 22 -12.74 -8.66 -11.53
N LYS A 23 -11.82 -7.80 -11.07
CA LYS A 23 -12.10 -6.41 -10.63
C LYS A 23 -13.12 -6.29 -9.48
N ILE A 24 -13.41 -7.38 -8.76
CA ILE A 24 -14.32 -7.36 -7.60
C ILE A 24 -13.82 -6.42 -6.50
N GLN A 25 -14.73 -5.84 -5.72
CA GLN A 25 -14.36 -5.11 -4.51
C GLN A 25 -13.85 -6.07 -3.44
N ILE A 26 -12.61 -5.86 -3.01
CA ILE A 26 -11.95 -6.63 -1.96
C ILE A 26 -12.02 -5.93 -0.61
N PHE A 27 -12.33 -4.63 -0.59
CA PHE A 27 -12.69 -3.90 0.63
C PHE A 27 -14.15 -3.44 0.49
N LYS A 28 -15.07 -4.15 1.16
CA LYS A 28 -16.52 -3.90 1.07
C LYS A 28 -17.06 -3.10 2.24
N SER A 29 -16.25 -2.93 3.29
CA SER A 29 -16.62 -2.23 4.53
C SER A 29 -15.39 -1.61 5.18
N ASP A 30 -15.59 -0.61 6.03
CA ASP A 30 -14.53 0.00 6.85
C ASP A 30 -13.72 -1.04 7.62
N LYS A 31 -14.38 -2.12 8.08
CA LYS A 31 -13.72 -3.21 8.79
C LYS A 31 -12.69 -3.93 7.93
N ASP A 32 -12.95 -4.06 6.63
CA ASP A 32 -12.04 -4.72 5.70
C ASP A 32 -10.75 -3.92 5.50
N PHE A 33 -10.89 -2.60 5.29
CA PHE A 33 -9.77 -1.69 5.27
C PHE A 33 -8.97 -1.74 6.58
N GLN A 34 -9.65 -1.68 7.72
CA GLN A 34 -9.01 -1.77 9.04
C GLN A 34 -8.20 -3.06 9.19
N ILE A 35 -8.78 -4.22 8.86
CA ILE A 35 -8.11 -5.51 8.97
C ILE A 35 -6.86 -5.58 8.08
N PHE A 36 -6.94 -5.04 6.86
CA PHE A 36 -5.81 -5.02 5.94
C PHE A 36 -4.68 -4.08 6.43
N THR A 37 -5.04 -2.92 6.96
CA THR A 37 -4.09 -1.97 7.55
C THR A 37 -3.42 -2.56 8.80
N GLU A 38 -4.18 -3.19 9.69
CA GLU A 38 -3.63 -3.88 10.87
C GLU A 38 -2.71 -5.04 10.48
N ALA A 39 -3.08 -5.82 9.47
CA ALA A 39 -2.24 -6.90 8.95
C ALA A 39 -0.96 -6.35 8.31
N SER A 40 -1.05 -5.21 7.61
CA SER A 40 0.10 -4.54 7.02
C SER A 40 1.10 -4.14 8.09
N LEU A 41 0.64 -3.49 9.16
CA LEU A 41 1.50 -3.14 10.31
C LEU A 41 2.10 -4.40 10.96
N TYR A 42 1.28 -5.42 11.18
CA TYR A 42 1.72 -6.65 11.82
C TYR A 42 2.81 -7.38 11.03
N TYR A 43 2.72 -7.38 9.70
CA TYR A 43 3.65 -8.10 8.84
C TYR A 43 4.87 -7.26 8.42
N LEU A 44 5.01 -6.01 8.88
CA LEU A 44 6.30 -5.31 8.81
C LEU A 44 7.39 -6.09 9.56
N GLN A 45 7.02 -6.83 10.60
CA GLN A 45 7.94 -7.67 11.39
C GLN A 45 8.58 -8.76 10.53
N GLN A 46 9.91 -8.92 10.63
CA GLN A 46 10.62 -10.01 9.96
C GLN A 46 10.21 -11.39 10.50
N PHE A 47 10.08 -11.52 11.82
CA PHE A 47 9.86 -12.80 12.50
C PHE A 47 8.64 -12.80 13.44
N PRO A 48 7.41 -12.70 12.91
CA PRO A 48 6.21 -12.75 13.75
C PRO A 48 6.11 -14.11 14.45
N LYS A 49 5.96 -14.09 15.79
CA LYS A 49 5.95 -15.31 16.62
C LYS A 49 4.65 -16.11 16.55
N VAL A 50 3.56 -15.48 16.09
CA VAL A 50 2.22 -16.10 16.00
C VAL A 50 1.56 -15.74 14.66
N LYS A 51 0.42 -16.35 14.33
CA LYS A 51 -0.37 -15.90 13.16
C LYS A 51 -1.11 -14.61 13.52
N PHE A 52 -1.33 -13.74 12.53
CA PHE A 52 -2.05 -12.47 12.70
C PHE A 52 -3.43 -12.63 13.38
N SER A 53 -4.17 -13.70 13.07
CA SER A 53 -5.48 -13.97 13.70
C SER A 53 -5.39 -14.28 15.20
N PHE A 54 -4.27 -14.82 15.69
CA PHE A 54 -4.04 -15.01 17.13
C PHE A 54 -3.59 -13.69 17.75
N TYR A 55 -2.62 -13.02 17.14
CA TYR A 55 -2.17 -11.68 17.56
C TYR A 55 -3.34 -10.72 17.77
N ARG A 56 -4.24 -10.61 16.78
CA ARG A 56 -5.37 -9.67 16.84
C ARG A 56 -6.37 -9.97 17.97
N ARG A 57 -6.48 -11.24 18.41
CA ARG A 57 -7.37 -11.64 19.51
C ARG A 57 -6.79 -11.35 20.89
N GLN A 58 -5.46 -11.29 21.01
CA GLN A 58 -4.76 -11.19 22.29
C GLN A 58 -3.54 -10.28 22.16
N LYS A 59 -3.74 -9.04 21.68
CA LYS A 59 -2.64 -8.12 21.33
C LYS A 59 -1.68 -7.91 22.51
N ASP A 60 -2.22 -7.73 23.71
CA ASP A 60 -1.44 -7.44 24.94
C ASP A 60 -0.58 -8.62 25.41
N LYS A 61 -0.84 -9.83 24.90
CA LYS A 61 -0.10 -11.06 25.28
C LYS A 61 0.98 -11.45 24.29
N HIS A 62 1.15 -10.68 23.22
CA HIS A 62 2.05 -11.02 22.14
C HIS A 62 3.04 -9.89 21.88
N VAL A 63 4.32 -10.25 21.86
CA VAL A 63 5.40 -9.33 21.52
C VAL A 63 5.23 -8.84 20.08
N PHE A 64 5.31 -7.52 19.92
CA PHE A 64 5.34 -6.82 18.65
C PHE A 64 6.65 -6.04 18.59
N GLN A 65 7.52 -6.37 17.63
CA GLN A 65 8.86 -5.74 17.49
C GLN A 65 9.05 -5.19 16.09
N LEU A 66 9.55 -3.96 15.98
CA LEU A 66 9.84 -3.33 14.69
C LEU A 66 11.34 -3.03 14.49
N ASP A 67 12.20 -3.63 15.32
CA ASP A 67 13.66 -3.48 15.20
C ASP A 67 14.16 -4.11 13.89
N ASP A 68 13.65 -5.30 13.56
CA ASP A 68 13.93 -6.01 12.31
C ASP A 68 12.70 -6.01 11.40
N LYS A 69 12.69 -5.11 10.41
CA LYS A 69 11.60 -5.00 9.43
C LYS A 69 11.89 -5.79 8.17
N LEU A 70 10.85 -6.36 7.56
CA LEU A 70 10.93 -6.85 6.17
C LEU A 70 11.03 -5.70 5.18
N VAL A 71 10.26 -4.63 5.44
CA VAL A 71 10.10 -3.48 4.57
C VAL A 71 9.84 -2.22 5.40
N SER A 72 10.23 -1.07 4.87
CA SER A 72 9.71 0.23 5.29
C SER A 72 8.68 0.70 4.27
N MET A 73 7.49 1.09 4.73
CA MET A 73 6.43 1.58 3.87
C MET A 73 6.45 3.10 3.85
N LEU A 74 6.70 3.71 2.68
CA LEU A 74 6.74 5.16 2.53
C LEU A 74 5.35 5.74 2.27
N ASN A 75 4.53 5.03 1.49
CA ASN A 75 3.16 5.43 1.15
C ASN A 75 2.25 4.22 1.04
N TYR A 76 0.96 4.45 1.26
CA TYR A 76 -0.07 3.53 0.79
C TYR A 76 -1.34 4.24 0.32
N CYS A 77 -2.09 3.55 -0.55
CA CYS A 77 -3.49 3.83 -0.82
C CYS A 77 -4.21 2.50 -1.07
N LEU A 78 -5.25 2.23 -0.29
CA LEU A 78 -6.11 1.05 -0.44
C LEU A 78 -7.34 1.47 -1.23
N MET A 79 -7.51 0.97 -2.44
CA MET A 79 -8.65 1.25 -3.32
C MET A 79 -9.63 0.08 -3.26
N PRO A 80 -10.94 0.25 -3.54
CA PRO A 80 -11.94 -0.79 -3.32
C PRO A 80 -11.59 -2.18 -3.90
N ASN A 81 -10.91 -2.24 -5.04
CA ASN A 81 -10.52 -3.49 -5.72
C ASN A 81 -9.00 -3.71 -5.85
N HIS A 82 -8.14 -2.83 -5.30
CA HIS A 82 -6.68 -2.95 -5.43
C HIS A 82 -5.94 -2.18 -4.33
N TYR A 83 -4.63 -2.37 -4.21
CA TYR A 83 -3.80 -1.57 -3.30
C TYR A 83 -2.56 -1.06 -4.02
N HIS A 84 -2.06 0.09 -3.55
CA HIS A 84 -0.78 0.66 -3.93
C HIS A 84 0.09 0.90 -2.70
N PHE A 85 1.33 0.45 -2.75
CA PHE A 85 2.36 0.68 -1.74
C PHE A 85 3.63 1.24 -2.37
N THR A 86 4.32 2.10 -1.64
CA THR A 86 5.73 2.42 -1.90
C THR A 86 6.54 1.75 -0.79
N LEU A 87 7.35 0.75 -1.12
CA LEU A 87 8.09 -0.06 -0.15
C LEU A 87 9.60 0.02 -0.40
N ARG A 88 10.39 0.30 0.64
CA ARG A 88 11.82 0.01 0.66
C ARG A 88 12.03 -1.40 1.21
N GLN A 89 12.81 -2.22 0.52
CA GLN A 89 13.13 -3.56 1.01
C GLN A 89 14.24 -3.47 2.07
N GLU A 90 13.98 -3.98 3.28
CA GLU A 90 14.94 -3.91 4.40
C GLU A 90 15.65 -5.25 4.63
N ALA A 91 14.97 -6.36 4.34
CA ALA A 91 15.52 -7.71 4.45
C ALA A 91 15.53 -8.42 3.08
N GLU A 92 16.37 -9.44 2.95
CA GLU A 92 16.35 -10.32 1.77
C GLU A 92 14.95 -10.91 1.59
N ASP A 93 14.45 -10.89 0.34
CA ASP A 93 13.07 -11.27 -0.01
C ASP A 93 11.98 -10.52 0.80
N GLY A 94 12.32 -9.39 1.41
CA GLY A 94 11.47 -8.66 2.36
C GLY A 94 10.10 -8.30 1.79
N ILE A 95 10.06 -7.67 0.61
CA ILE A 95 8.80 -7.30 -0.06
C ILE A 95 7.99 -8.54 -0.41
N LYS A 96 8.64 -9.60 -0.90
CA LYS A 96 7.96 -10.86 -1.26
C LYS A 96 7.32 -11.49 -0.03
N ASN A 97 8.07 -11.63 1.05
CA ASN A 97 7.60 -12.19 2.32
C ASN A 97 6.48 -11.34 2.93
N PHE A 98 6.62 -10.02 2.90
CA PHE A 98 5.61 -9.07 3.38
C PHE A 98 4.29 -9.25 2.62
N ILE A 99 4.32 -9.16 1.29
CA ILE A 99 3.11 -9.25 0.47
C ILE A 99 2.46 -10.63 0.55
N GLN A 100 3.26 -11.72 0.57
CA GLN A 100 2.72 -13.08 0.68
C GLN A 100 1.97 -13.27 1.99
N ARG A 101 2.55 -12.83 3.12
CA ARG A 101 1.92 -12.94 4.44
C ARG A 101 0.66 -12.08 4.53
N LEU A 102 0.75 -10.82 4.09
CA LEU A 102 -0.36 -9.87 4.09
C LEU A 102 -1.53 -10.36 3.25
N CYS A 103 -1.29 -10.63 1.96
CA CYS A 103 -2.35 -11.00 1.03
C CYS A 103 -2.94 -12.38 1.37
N GLY A 104 -2.12 -13.33 1.82
CA GLY A 104 -2.59 -14.65 2.25
C GLY A 104 -3.49 -14.58 3.49
N SER A 105 -3.08 -13.82 4.50
CA SER A 105 -3.88 -13.63 5.72
C SER A 105 -5.20 -12.92 5.41
N TYR A 106 -5.15 -11.87 4.58
CA TYR A 106 -6.34 -11.13 4.19
C TYR A 106 -7.29 -11.93 3.33
N ALA A 107 -6.79 -12.68 2.34
CA ALA A 107 -7.63 -13.55 1.50
C ALA A 107 -8.37 -14.59 2.34
N HIS A 108 -7.69 -15.20 3.33
CA HIS A 108 -8.35 -16.13 4.24
C HIS A 108 -9.46 -15.45 5.07
N TYR A 109 -9.21 -14.24 5.59
CA TYR A 109 -10.23 -13.46 6.30
C TYR A 109 -11.42 -13.13 5.39
N PHE A 110 -11.16 -12.63 4.17
CA PHE A 110 -12.18 -12.21 3.22
C PHE A 110 -13.06 -13.40 2.79
N ASN A 111 -12.42 -14.51 2.40
CA ASN A 111 -13.12 -15.72 1.98
C ASN A 111 -14.04 -16.26 3.09
N LYS A 112 -13.55 -16.27 4.34
CA LYS A 112 -14.36 -16.69 5.49
C LYS A 112 -15.51 -15.72 5.80
N LYS A 113 -15.29 -14.41 5.67
CA LYS A 113 -16.31 -13.39 5.98
C LYS A 113 -17.43 -13.33 4.94
N TYR A 114 -17.08 -13.50 3.66
CA TYR A 114 -18.00 -13.33 2.53
C TYR A 114 -18.41 -14.64 1.87
N ASP A 115 -18.08 -15.78 2.48
CA ASP A 115 -18.40 -17.13 1.99
C ASP A 115 -18.03 -17.34 0.51
N VAL A 116 -16.82 -16.92 0.15
CA VAL A 116 -16.28 -17.04 -1.22
C VAL A 116 -15.07 -17.96 -1.24
N ASN A 117 -14.92 -18.69 -2.34
CA ASN A 117 -13.83 -19.62 -2.57
C ASN A 117 -12.92 -19.13 -3.71
N GLY A 118 -11.63 -19.49 -3.63
CA GLY A 118 -10.65 -19.19 -4.67
C GLY A 118 -9.73 -17.99 -4.38
N ALA A 119 -9.00 -17.57 -5.40
CA ALA A 119 -7.97 -16.54 -5.31
C ALA A 119 -8.57 -15.12 -5.31
N LEU A 120 -8.38 -14.41 -4.20
CA LEU A 120 -8.84 -13.02 -4.06
C LEU A 120 -8.07 -12.04 -4.96
N PHE A 121 -6.74 -12.22 -5.04
CA PHE A 121 -5.84 -11.35 -5.80
C PHE A 121 -5.44 -11.98 -7.13
N SER A 122 -5.29 -11.15 -8.15
CA SER A 122 -4.98 -11.56 -9.52
C SER A 122 -3.49 -11.89 -9.70
N GLY A 123 -3.12 -13.15 -9.47
CA GLY A 123 -1.75 -13.63 -9.71
C GLY A 123 -0.71 -12.93 -8.84
N ASN A 124 0.55 -12.90 -9.31
CA ASN A 124 1.66 -12.30 -8.57
C ASN A 124 1.54 -10.77 -8.52
N PHE A 125 1.88 -10.18 -7.37
CA PHE A 125 1.98 -8.73 -7.23
C PHE A 125 2.99 -8.15 -8.23
N LYS A 126 2.71 -6.92 -8.68
CA LYS A 126 3.59 -6.13 -9.54
C LYS A 126 4.52 -5.30 -8.66
N ALA A 127 5.75 -5.15 -9.13
CA ALA A 127 6.79 -4.36 -8.48
C ALA A 127 7.59 -3.61 -9.56
N VAL A 128 7.62 -2.29 -9.47
CA VAL A 128 8.40 -1.41 -10.35
C VAL A 128 9.44 -0.69 -9.50
N ARG A 129 10.72 -0.86 -9.82
CA ARG A 129 11.82 -0.20 -9.10
C ARG A 129 11.75 1.30 -9.34
N ILE A 130 12.02 2.08 -8.30
CA ILE A 130 12.15 3.53 -8.37
C ILE A 130 13.62 3.88 -8.61
N SER A 131 13.91 4.57 -9.71
CA SER A 131 15.26 4.91 -10.15
C SER A 131 15.81 6.18 -9.51
N ASP A 132 14.94 7.12 -9.14
CA ASP A 132 15.35 8.42 -8.64
C ASP A 132 14.27 9.10 -7.78
N GLU A 133 14.70 10.16 -7.09
CA GLU A 133 13.89 10.95 -6.17
C GLU A 133 12.69 11.64 -6.85
N ARG A 134 12.84 12.09 -8.11
CA ARG A 134 11.72 12.72 -8.84
C ARG A 134 10.64 11.69 -9.11
N GLN A 135 11.03 10.49 -9.56
CA GLN A 135 10.09 9.39 -9.73
C GLN A 135 9.40 9.03 -8.40
N LEU A 136 10.13 9.02 -7.29
CA LEU A 136 9.56 8.78 -5.95
C LEU A 136 8.50 9.82 -5.57
N LEU A 137 8.80 11.11 -5.73
CA LEU A 137 7.86 12.21 -5.47
C LEU A 137 6.61 12.10 -6.35
N HIS A 138 6.80 11.87 -7.66
CA HIS A 138 5.69 11.72 -8.60
C HIS A 138 4.80 10.51 -8.27
N LEU A 139 5.40 9.39 -7.88
CA LEU A 139 4.67 8.21 -7.42
C LEU A 139 3.88 8.51 -6.14
N SER A 140 4.49 9.19 -5.17
CA SER A 140 3.86 9.60 -3.92
C SER A 140 2.58 10.40 -4.19
N ARG A 141 2.67 11.42 -5.06
CA ARG A 141 1.50 12.18 -5.55
C ARG A 141 0.48 11.27 -6.22
N TYR A 142 0.92 10.43 -7.16
CA TYR A 142 0.03 9.55 -7.91
C TYR A 142 -0.80 8.66 -6.98
N ILE A 143 -0.16 8.03 -6.00
CA ILE A 143 -0.81 7.14 -5.02
C ILE A 143 -1.86 7.90 -4.20
N HIS A 144 -1.55 9.11 -3.70
CA HIS A 144 -2.51 9.88 -2.90
C HIS A 144 -3.62 10.52 -3.71
N LEU A 145 -3.43 10.74 -5.02
CA LEU A 145 -4.47 11.23 -5.91
C LEU A 145 -5.33 10.13 -6.53
N ASN A 146 -5.02 8.84 -6.34
CA ASN A 146 -5.84 7.74 -6.89
C ASN A 146 -7.33 7.85 -6.53
N PRO A 147 -7.72 8.05 -5.26
CA PRO A 147 -9.13 8.17 -4.87
C PRO A 147 -9.86 9.32 -5.57
N VAL A 148 -9.16 10.43 -5.83
CA VAL A 148 -9.69 11.60 -6.53
C VAL A 148 -9.78 11.38 -8.04
N THR A 149 -8.82 10.63 -8.58
CA THR A 149 -8.73 10.28 -10.00
C THR A 149 -9.85 9.30 -10.39
N ASP A 150 -10.14 8.34 -9.51
CA ASP A 150 -11.22 7.36 -9.68
C ASP A 150 -12.60 7.88 -9.21
N TYR A 151 -12.71 9.19 -8.94
CA TYR A 151 -13.96 9.86 -8.51
C TYR A 151 -14.60 9.28 -7.25
N ILE A 152 -13.82 8.65 -6.36
CA ILE A 152 -14.31 8.14 -5.07
C ILE A 152 -14.54 9.29 -4.08
N VAL A 153 -13.67 10.30 -4.12
CA VAL A 153 -13.74 11.51 -3.31
C VAL A 153 -13.36 12.75 -4.12
N ASN A 154 -13.75 13.93 -3.64
CA ASN A 154 -13.39 15.19 -4.29
C ASN A 154 -11.97 15.65 -3.95
N LYS A 155 -11.53 15.42 -2.72
CA LYS A 155 -10.19 15.80 -2.24
C LYS A 155 -9.47 14.60 -1.61
N PRO A 156 -8.13 14.53 -1.70
CA PRO A 156 -7.38 13.41 -1.16
C PRO A 156 -7.50 13.27 0.37
N GLU A 157 -7.69 14.37 1.11
CA GLU A 157 -7.95 14.35 2.56
C GLU A 157 -9.26 13.67 2.96
N ASP A 158 -10.24 13.60 2.06
CA ASP A 158 -11.52 12.94 2.34
C ASP A 158 -11.40 11.40 2.31
N TYR A 159 -10.26 10.86 1.83
CA TYR A 159 -10.03 9.43 1.70
C TYR A 159 -9.14 8.84 2.80
N LYS A 160 -9.78 8.39 3.88
CA LYS A 160 -9.13 7.84 5.08
C LYS A 160 -8.36 6.52 4.87
N TYR A 161 -8.47 5.88 3.71
CA TYR A 161 -7.79 4.61 3.41
C TYR A 161 -6.49 4.79 2.62
N SER A 162 -5.86 5.94 2.79
CA SER A 162 -4.54 6.26 2.26
C SER A 162 -3.64 6.81 3.35
N SER A 163 -2.34 6.86 3.07
CA SER A 163 -1.38 7.48 3.96
C SER A 163 -1.36 9.01 3.87
N TYR A 164 -2.25 9.65 3.10
CA TYR A 164 -2.17 11.08 2.80
C TYR A 164 -2.29 11.95 4.05
N ILE A 165 -3.21 11.60 4.96
CA ILE A 165 -3.44 12.33 6.22
C ILE A 165 -2.18 12.36 7.09
N GLN A 166 -1.40 11.28 7.13
CA GLN A 166 -0.14 11.23 7.87
C GLN A 166 0.91 12.20 7.30
N TYR A 167 0.88 12.47 5.99
CA TYR A 167 1.74 13.48 5.37
C TYR A 167 1.29 14.91 5.68
N LEU A 168 -0.02 15.15 5.82
CA LEU A 168 -0.56 16.47 6.16
C LEU A 168 -0.24 16.87 7.60
N HIS A 169 -0.45 15.95 8.55
CA HIS A 169 -0.32 16.26 9.97
C HIS A 169 1.04 15.89 10.55
N LYS A 170 1.91 15.23 9.78
CA LYS A 170 3.23 14.73 10.23
C LYS A 170 3.12 13.88 11.50
N GLU A 171 2.03 13.13 11.62
CA GLU A 171 1.78 12.27 12.77
C GLU A 171 2.74 11.09 12.78
N LYS A 172 3.21 10.71 13.98
CA LYS A 172 3.99 9.50 14.15
C LYS A 172 3.12 8.29 13.79
N SER A 173 3.63 7.45 12.90
CA SER A 173 2.98 6.21 12.48
C SER A 173 3.97 5.08 12.54
N ASN A 174 3.57 3.95 13.14
CA ASN A 174 4.37 2.73 13.08
C ASN A 174 4.24 2.01 11.73
N LEU A 175 3.23 2.37 10.92
CA LEU A 175 2.98 1.74 9.64
C LEU A 175 3.75 2.41 8.51
N ILE A 176 3.86 3.74 8.52
CA ILE A 176 4.52 4.50 7.45
C ILE A 176 5.72 5.30 7.94
N ASP A 177 6.71 5.45 7.07
CA ASP A 177 7.85 6.35 7.24
C ASP A 177 7.84 7.39 6.11
N PRO A 178 7.27 8.60 6.33
CA PRO A 178 7.20 9.63 5.30
C PRO A 178 8.52 10.42 5.16
N THR A 179 9.51 10.18 6.02
CA THR A 179 10.70 11.02 6.21
C THR A 179 11.44 11.26 4.90
N LEU A 180 11.80 10.18 4.19
CA LEU A 180 12.53 10.29 2.92
C LEU A 180 11.83 11.19 1.90
N ILE A 181 10.51 11.06 1.76
CA ILE A 181 9.74 11.84 0.77
C ILE A 181 9.61 13.30 1.20
N LEU A 182 9.39 13.55 2.49
CA LEU A 182 9.31 14.89 3.03
C LEU A 182 10.67 15.60 2.96
N ASP A 183 11.78 14.88 3.14
CA ASP A 183 13.14 15.42 3.05
C ASP A 183 13.48 15.82 1.61
N ILE A 184 13.17 14.96 0.62
CA ILE A 184 13.34 15.28 -0.81
C ILE A 184 12.51 16.51 -1.18
N LEU A 185 11.27 16.60 -0.67
CA LEU A 185 10.39 17.74 -0.93
C LEU A 185 10.91 19.03 -0.26
N GLY A 186 11.68 18.91 0.83
CA GLY A 186 12.27 20.00 1.57
C GLY A 186 11.22 20.90 2.24
N LYS A 187 11.31 22.22 1.99
CA LYS A 187 10.42 23.21 2.61
C LYS A 187 9.05 23.32 1.91
N GLN A 188 8.86 22.67 0.76
CA GLN A 188 7.59 22.74 0.05
C GLN A 188 6.50 21.98 0.82
N SER A 189 5.31 22.57 0.91
CA SER A 189 4.15 21.89 1.50
C SER A 189 3.78 20.65 0.67
N TYR A 190 3.71 19.48 1.33
CA TYR A 190 3.29 18.24 0.69
C TYR A 190 1.87 18.36 0.10
N GLN A 191 0.97 19.04 0.81
CA GLN A 191 -0.37 19.31 0.33
C GLN A 191 -0.34 20.09 -1.00
N LYS A 192 0.42 21.20 -1.04
CA LYS A 192 0.57 22.02 -2.25
C LYS A 192 1.17 21.20 -3.40
N PHE A 193 2.25 20.48 -3.13
CA PHE A 193 2.89 19.59 -4.11
C PHE A 193 1.90 18.58 -4.71
N VAL A 194 1.04 17.97 -3.90
CA VAL A 194 0.03 17.02 -4.38
C VAL A 194 -1.05 17.71 -5.20
N LEU A 195 -1.59 18.84 -4.72
CA LEU A 195 -2.73 19.52 -5.33
C LEU A 195 -2.40 20.25 -6.65
N ASP A 196 -1.14 20.68 -6.84
CA ASP A 196 -0.68 21.42 -8.03
C ASP A 196 -0.88 20.66 -9.37
N ARG A 197 -1.16 19.36 -9.35
CA ARG A 197 -1.30 18.51 -10.57
C ARG A 197 -2.58 17.67 -10.61
N VAL A 198 -3.59 17.99 -9.80
CA VAL A 198 -4.86 17.22 -9.76
C VAL A 198 -5.55 17.17 -11.12
N GLY A 199 -5.62 18.30 -11.83
CA GLY A 199 -6.23 18.37 -13.17
C GLY A 199 -5.52 17.47 -14.18
N TYR A 200 -4.19 17.59 -14.27
CA TYR A 200 -3.37 16.78 -15.17
C TYR A 200 -3.52 15.27 -14.93
N GLN A 201 -3.63 14.85 -13.66
CA GLN A 201 -3.79 13.43 -13.34
C GLN A 201 -5.18 12.90 -13.74
N ARG A 202 -6.24 13.71 -13.58
CA ARG A 202 -7.58 13.37 -14.10
C ARG A 202 -7.55 13.21 -15.62
N ASP A 203 -6.90 14.12 -16.33
CA ASP A 203 -6.80 14.06 -17.79
C ASP A 203 -6.08 12.78 -18.25
N LEU A 204 -4.93 12.45 -17.64
CA LEU A 204 -4.22 11.19 -17.91
C LEU A 204 -5.07 9.94 -17.64
N SER A 205 -5.90 9.94 -16.61
CA SER A 205 -6.76 8.81 -16.30
C SER A 205 -7.87 8.61 -17.33
N ARG A 206 -8.49 9.70 -17.80
CA ARG A 206 -9.51 9.67 -18.85
C ARG A 206 -8.91 9.18 -20.16
N ILE A 207 -7.69 9.63 -20.50
CA ILE A 207 -6.95 9.15 -21.67
C ILE A 207 -6.64 7.65 -21.55
N LYS A 208 -6.19 7.17 -20.38
CA LYS A 208 -5.94 5.73 -20.16
C LYS A 208 -7.21 4.88 -20.30
N GLN A 209 -8.36 5.36 -19.81
CA GLN A 209 -9.63 4.66 -19.95
C GLN A 209 -10.07 4.58 -21.43
N LEU A 210 -9.92 5.67 -22.19
CA LEU A 210 -10.24 5.71 -23.63
C LEU A 210 -9.34 4.84 -24.53
N ILE A 211 -8.13 4.49 -24.07
CA ILE A 211 -7.15 3.69 -24.83
C ILE A 211 -7.23 2.18 -24.46
N LEU A 212 -7.89 1.85 -23.35
CA LEU A 212 -7.95 0.49 -22.79
C LEU A 212 -9.30 -0.19 -22.97
N ASP A 213 -10.24 0.45 -23.67
CA ASP A 213 -11.48 -0.09 -24.22
C ASP A 213 -11.38 -0.13 -25.76
#